data_AF-A0A6L5EHH8-F1
#
_entry.id   AF-A0A6L5EHH8-F1
#
_cell.length_a   1.000
_cell.length_b   1.000
_cell.length_c   1.000
_cell.angle_alpha   90.00
_cell.angle_beta   90.00
_cell.angle_gamma   90.00
#
_symmetry.space_group_name_H-M   'P 1'
#
loop_
_entity.id
_entity.type
_entity.pdbx_description
1 polymer ?
#
loop_
_entity_poly.entity_id
_entity_poly.type
_entity_poly.pdbx_seq_one_letter_code
_entity_poly.pdbx_strand_id
1 'polypeptide(L)'
;PLADVSSTKALPPEVQQLMQLSIENGYQRFITLVANARKSTPEKIDQIAQGHVWTGEDAKANGLVDSLGDFDDAVAKAAELAKLKTWHLNYYQEEPTFFS
;
A
#
# COMPACT_ATOMS: atom_id res chain seq x y z
N PRO A 1 0.39 32.42 12.91
CA PRO A 1 -0.74 31.60 12.40
C PRO A 1 -0.50 30.08 12.54
N LEU A 2 0.64 29.54 12.10
CA LEU A 2 0.93 28.09 12.14
C LEU A 2 1.42 27.55 13.50
N ALA A 3 1.76 28.43 14.45
CA ALA A 3 2.33 28.06 15.75
C ALA A 3 1.29 27.76 16.85
N ASP A 4 -0.02 27.88 16.57
CA ASP A 4 -1.08 27.72 17.59
C ASP A 4 -1.89 26.42 17.41
N VAL A 5 -1.23 25.37 16.92
CA VAL A 5 -1.81 24.02 16.80
C VAL A 5 -1.55 23.27 18.10
N SER A 6 -2.61 23.03 18.89
CA SER A 6 -2.59 22.27 20.13
C SER A 6 -3.79 21.32 20.18
N SER A 7 -3.63 20.15 20.79
CA SER A 7 -4.72 19.17 20.99
C SER A 7 -5.87 19.70 21.85
N THR A 8 -5.64 20.77 22.61
CA THR A 8 -6.61 21.41 23.50
C THR A 8 -7.26 22.67 22.92
N LYS A 9 -6.92 23.07 21.69
CA LYS A 9 -7.48 24.26 21.01
C LYS A 9 -8.17 23.88 19.71
N ALA A 10 -9.15 24.69 19.30
CA ALA A 10 -9.79 24.53 18.01
C ALA A 10 -8.77 24.75 16.87
N LEU A 11 -8.83 23.90 15.85
CA LEU A 11 -7.90 23.94 14.72
C LEU A 11 -8.16 25.21 13.87
N PRO A 12 -7.16 26.09 13.64
CA PRO A 12 -7.37 27.29 12.83
C PRO A 12 -7.80 26.95 11.40
N PRO A 13 -8.70 27.72 10.76
CA PRO A 13 -9.17 27.45 9.40
C PRO A 13 -8.05 27.34 8.35
N GLU A 14 -7.00 28.16 8.49
CA GLU A 14 -5.81 28.11 7.62
C GLU A 14 -5.08 26.76 7.73
N VAL A 15 -4.95 26.22 8.95
CA VAL A 15 -4.32 24.91 9.19
C VAL A 15 -5.21 23.78 8.68
N GLN A 16 -6.53 23.88 8.86
CA GLN A 16 -7.48 22.92 8.29
C GLN A 16 -7.32 22.81 6.77
N GLN A 17 -7.22 23.95 6.07
CA GLN A 17 -7.01 23.98 4.62
C GLN A 17 -5.67 23.37 4.20
N LEU A 18 -4.59 23.65 4.94
CA LEU A 18 -3.29 23.03 4.68
C LEU A 18 -3.31 21.51 4.90
N MET A 19 -3.99 21.04 5.94
CA MET A 19 -4.17 19.61 6.19
C MET A 19 -4.98 18.96 5.08
N GLN A 20 -6.09 19.58 4.67
CA GLN A 20 -6.93 19.09 3.58
C GLN A 20 -6.13 18.97 2.27
N LEU A 21 -5.39 20.02 1.90
CA LEU A 21 -4.53 20.01 0.73
C LEU A 21 -3.47 18.91 0.81
N SER A 22 -2.88 18.69 1.99
CA SER A 22 -1.86 17.65 2.19
C SER A 22 -2.45 16.24 2.02
N ILE A 23 -3.66 16.01 2.54
CA ILE A 23 -4.40 14.74 2.41
C ILE A 23 -4.76 14.49 0.95
N GLU A 24 -5.31 15.48 0.25
CA GLU A 24 -5.68 15.38 -1.17
C GLU A 24 -4.45 15.06 -2.04
N ASN A 25 -3.32 15.73 -1.79
CA ASN A 25 -2.07 15.43 -2.50
C ASN A 25 -1.56 14.02 -2.21
N GLY A 26 -1.63 13.57 -0.95
CA GLY A 26 -1.27 12.21 -0.55
C GLY A 26 -2.13 11.16 -1.26
N TYR A 27 -3.44 11.38 -1.29
CA TYR A 27 -4.39 10.49 -1.96
C TYR A 27 -4.16 10.45 -3.47
N GLN A 28 -4.04 11.61 -4.12
CA GLN A 28 -3.77 11.70 -5.56
C GLN A 28 -2.48 10.96 -5.93
N ARG A 29 -1.43 11.11 -5.11
CA ARG A 29 -0.17 10.38 -5.29
C ARG A 29 -0.37 8.87 -5.17
N PHE A 30 -1.13 8.42 -4.17
CA PHE A 30 -1.42 6.99 -3.98
C PHE A 30 -2.13 6.39 -5.19
N ILE A 31 -3.27 6.96 -5.62
CA ILE A 31 -4.03 6.42 -6.76
C ILE A 31 -3.23 6.47 -8.06
N THR A 32 -2.36 7.47 -8.24
CA THR A 32 -1.47 7.58 -9.40
C THR A 32 -0.41 6.47 -9.41
N LEU A 33 0.20 6.17 -8.26
CA LEU A 33 1.17 5.07 -8.14
C LEU A 33 0.52 3.72 -8.47
N VAL A 34 -0.66 3.46 -7.91
CA VAL A 34 -1.42 2.23 -8.17
C VAL A 34 -1.81 2.14 -9.65
N ALA A 35 -2.31 3.23 -10.24
CA ALA A 35 -2.66 3.27 -11.66
C ALA A 35 -1.47 2.91 -12.56
N ASN A 36 -0.30 3.50 -12.30
CA ASN A 36 0.92 3.20 -13.06
C ASN A 36 1.35 1.73 -12.91
N ALA A 37 1.35 1.20 -11.68
CA ALA A 37 1.75 -0.19 -11.42
C ALA A 37 0.80 -1.21 -12.06
N ARG A 38 -0.50 -0.92 -12.05
CA ARG A 38 -1.56 -1.81 -12.58
C ARG A 38 -1.92 -1.51 -14.04
N LYS A 39 -1.19 -0.61 -14.70
CA LYS A 39 -1.45 -0.17 -16.09
C LYS A 39 -2.90 0.29 -16.30
N SER A 40 -3.41 1.07 -15.35
CA SER A 40 -4.76 1.64 -15.30
C SER A 40 -4.69 3.18 -15.33
N THR A 41 -5.82 3.87 -15.09
CA THR A 41 -5.87 5.32 -14.92
C THR A 41 -6.23 5.70 -13.48
N PRO A 42 -5.80 6.88 -12.98
CA PRO A 42 -6.16 7.33 -11.63
C PRO A 42 -7.68 7.34 -11.39
N GLU A 43 -8.49 7.71 -12.38
CA GLU A 43 -9.95 7.76 -12.28
C GLU A 43 -10.56 6.37 -12.09
N LYS A 44 -10.02 5.36 -12.78
CA LYS A 44 -10.49 3.98 -12.64
C LYS A 44 -10.06 3.39 -11.29
N ILE A 45 -8.86 3.73 -10.82
CA ILE A 45 -8.41 3.34 -9.48
C ILE A 45 -9.27 4.04 -8.42
N ASP A 46 -9.59 5.32 -8.59
CA ASP A 46 -10.41 6.07 -7.65
C ASP A 46 -11.79 5.42 -7.43
N GLN A 47 -12.42 4.91 -8.49
CA GLN A 47 -13.70 4.19 -8.42
C GLN A 47 -13.66 2.93 -7.53
N ILE A 48 -12.50 2.29 -7.39
CA ILE A 48 -12.30 1.10 -6.55
C ILE A 48 -11.45 1.37 -5.29
N ALA A 49 -11.04 2.64 -5.10
CA ALA A 49 -10.27 3.09 -3.95
C ALA A 49 -11.21 3.62 -2.86
N GLN A 50 -11.02 4.84 -2.35
CA GLN A 50 -11.87 5.45 -1.31
C GLN A 50 -11.81 4.78 0.09
N GLY A 51 -10.68 4.12 0.40
CA GLY A 51 -10.49 3.46 1.71
C GLY A 51 -11.24 2.13 1.84
N HIS A 52 -11.76 1.59 0.74
CA HIS A 52 -12.42 0.29 0.73
C HIS A 52 -11.40 -0.85 0.96
N VAL A 53 -11.77 -1.79 1.83
CA VAL A 53 -10.97 -3.00 2.09
C VAL A 53 -11.50 -4.13 1.21
N TRP A 54 -10.61 -4.74 0.43
CA TRP A 54 -10.95 -5.83 -0.48
C TRP A 54 -10.51 -7.18 0.07
N THR A 55 -11.31 -8.22 -0.19
CA THR A 55 -10.83 -9.60 -0.07
C THR A 55 -9.80 -9.89 -1.17
N GLY A 56 -9.01 -10.95 -1.02
CA GLY A 56 -8.08 -11.37 -2.07
C GLY A 56 -8.80 -11.62 -3.40
N GLU A 57 -9.95 -12.30 -3.35
CA GLU A 57 -10.76 -12.62 -4.54
C GLU A 57 -11.25 -11.36 -5.26
N ASP A 58 -11.80 -10.39 -4.51
CA ASP A 58 -12.26 -9.12 -5.09
C ASP A 58 -11.09 -8.30 -5.64
N ALA A 59 -9.96 -8.28 -4.92
CA ALA A 59 -8.74 -7.60 -5.35
C ALA A 59 -8.19 -8.20 -6.66
N LYS A 60 -8.40 -9.49 -6.89
CA LYS A 60 -8.03 -10.12 -8.16
C LYS A 60 -9.02 -9.74 -9.25
N ALA A 61 -10.32 -9.77 -8.94
CA ALA A 61 -11.37 -9.43 -9.89
C ALA A 61 -11.31 -7.98 -10.38
N ASN A 62 -10.97 -7.03 -9.50
CA ASN A 62 -10.79 -5.62 -9.83
C ASN A 62 -9.36 -5.28 -10.32
N GLY A 63 -8.47 -6.28 -10.38
CA GLY A 63 -7.15 -6.16 -10.96
C GLY A 63 -6.13 -5.44 -10.06
N LEU A 64 -6.35 -5.37 -8.75
CA LEU A 64 -5.37 -4.88 -7.77
C LEU A 64 -4.28 -5.92 -7.45
N VAL A 65 -4.57 -7.22 -7.57
CA VAL A 65 -3.58 -8.32 -7.45
C VAL A 65 -3.56 -9.20 -8.69
N ASP A 66 -2.46 -9.93 -8.89
CA ASP A 66 -2.24 -10.76 -10.09
C ASP A 66 -2.79 -12.19 -9.93
N SER A 67 -2.66 -12.77 -8.74
CA SER A 67 -3.06 -14.15 -8.46
C SER A 67 -3.50 -14.32 -7.00
N LEU A 68 -4.24 -15.39 -6.75
CA LEU A 68 -4.51 -15.91 -5.41
C LEU A 68 -3.58 -17.11 -5.21
N GLY A 69 -3.06 -17.24 -4.00
CA GLY A 69 -2.11 -18.27 -3.65
C GLY A 69 -1.57 -18.02 -2.26
N ASP A 70 -0.55 -18.77 -1.90
CA ASP A 70 0.16 -18.63 -0.64
C ASP A 70 1.61 -18.17 -0.85
N PHE A 71 2.42 -18.35 0.19
CA PHE A 71 3.82 -17.97 0.15
C PHE A 71 4.65 -18.81 -0.83
N ASP A 72 4.36 -20.11 -0.95
CA ASP A 72 5.11 -21.00 -1.83
C ASP A 72 4.88 -20.64 -3.30
N ASP A 73 3.65 -20.25 -3.65
CA ASP A 73 3.33 -19.70 -4.97
C ASP A 73 4.14 -18.44 -5.30
N ALA A 74 4.29 -17.54 -4.32
CA ALA A 74 5.07 -16.32 -4.49
C ALA A 74 6.57 -16.60 -4.70
N VAL A 75 7.13 -17.55 -3.94
CA VAL A 75 8.53 -17.99 -4.08
C VAL A 75 8.76 -18.65 -5.44
N ALA A 76 7.88 -19.56 -5.84
CA ALA A 76 7.95 -20.22 -7.14
C ALA A 76 7.89 -19.20 -8.28
N LYS A 77 7.01 -18.18 -8.17
CA LYS A 77 6.93 -17.12 -9.17
C LYS A 77 8.19 -16.28 -9.25
N ALA A 78 8.81 -15.94 -8.12
CA ALA A 78 10.07 -15.22 -8.09
C ALA A 78 11.20 -16.03 -8.76
N ALA A 79 11.30 -17.32 -8.47
CA ALA A 79 12.29 -18.21 -9.09
C ALA A 79 12.08 -18.35 -10.62
N GLU A 80 10.83 -18.45 -11.06
CA GLU A 80 10.46 -18.48 -12.48
C GLU A 80 10.91 -17.21 -13.20
N LEU A 81 10.58 -16.03 -12.64
CA LEU A 81 10.96 -14.73 -13.20
C LEU A 81 12.49 -14.54 -13.25
N ALA A 82 13.20 -15.07 -12.26
CA ALA A 82 14.66 -15.06 -12.19
C ALA A 82 15.33 -16.18 -13.02
N LYS A 83 14.56 -17.08 -13.65
CA LYS A 83 15.05 -18.24 -14.42
C LYS A 83 15.96 -19.18 -13.61
N LEU A 84 15.66 -19.34 -12.33
CA LEU A 84 16.40 -20.22 -11.43
C LEU A 84 15.81 -21.63 -11.45
N LYS A 85 16.66 -22.66 -11.59
CA LYS A 85 16.25 -24.07 -11.46
C LYS A 85 16.29 -24.57 -10.02
N THR A 86 17.10 -23.92 -9.19
CA THR A 86 17.34 -24.27 -7.80
C THR A 86 17.46 -22.98 -6.99
N TRP A 87 16.76 -22.89 -5.88
CA TRP A 87 16.79 -21.77 -4.96
C TRP A 87 16.69 -22.28 -3.52
N HIS A 88 17.14 -21.49 -2.57
CA HIS A 88 17.03 -21.79 -1.14
C HIS A 88 16.42 -20.59 -0.43
N LEU A 89 15.50 -20.86 0.48
CA LEU A 89 14.93 -19.85 1.35
C LEU A 89 15.78 -19.73 2.60
N ASN A 90 16.22 -18.52 2.90
CA ASN A 90 16.84 -18.21 4.18
C ASN A 90 15.80 -17.49 5.03
N TYR A 91 15.26 -18.19 6.01
CA TYR A 91 14.36 -17.62 6.99
C TYR A 91 15.19 -16.95 8.08
N TYR A 92 15.20 -15.62 8.08
CA TYR A 92 15.77 -14.87 9.19
C TYR A 92 14.82 -15.00 10.38
N GLN A 93 15.22 -15.77 11.39
CA GLN A 93 14.64 -15.71 12.72
C GLN A 93 15.64 -14.99 13.60
N GLU A 94 15.20 -13.94 14.31
CA GLU A 94 16.00 -13.43 15.42
C GLU A 94 16.16 -14.60 16.40
N GLU A 95 17.40 -15.02 16.67
CA GLU A 95 17.62 -15.96 17.75
C GLU A 95 17.08 -15.31 19.02
N PRO A 96 16.20 -15.98 19.79
CA PRO A 96 15.74 -15.44 21.05
C PRO A 96 16.96 -15.24 21.94
N THR A 97 17.41 -13.99 22.05
CA THR A 97 18.43 -13.64 23.01
C THR A 97 17.83 -13.80 24.40
N PHE A 98 18.62 -14.25 25.37
CA PHE A 98 18.20 -14.58 26.73
C PHE A 98 17.43 -13.47 27.50
N PHE A 99 17.33 -12.26 26.92
CA PHE A 99 16.71 -11.07 27.50
C PHE A 99 15.49 -10.53 26.71
N SER A 100 15.02 -11.24 25.68
CA SER A 100 13.79 -10.93 24.93
C SER A 100 12.76 -12.03 25.09
#